data_AF-A0A7Y6Q0B7-F1
#
_entry.id   AF-A0A7Y6Q0B7-F1
#
_cell.length_a   1.000
_cell.length_b   1.000
_cell.length_c   1.000
_cell.angle_alpha   90.00
_cell.angle_beta   90.00
_cell.angle_gamma   90.00
#
_symmetry.space_group_name_H-M   'P 1'
#
loop_
_entity.id
_entity.type
_entity.pdbx_description
1 polymer ?
#
loop_
_entity_poly.entity_id
_entity_poly.type
_entity_poly.pdbx_seq_one_letter_code
_entity_poly.pdbx_strand_id
1 'polypeptide(L)'
;MPNYSKLHDWISHRITIEYDTGASVTGYLASCQPKDGPVEFIVLSDARLVDSRGNLVRETGELVMCPNVLTSIALAEGPTGRDLKVG
;
A
#
# COMPACT_ATOMS: atom_id res chain seq x y z
N MET A 1 -16.69 -3.02 4.65
CA MET A 1 -15.30 -3.44 4.89
C MET A 1 -14.96 -4.50 3.85
N PRO A 2 -13.84 -4.41 3.11
CA PRO A 2 -13.49 -5.40 2.09
C PRO A 2 -13.37 -6.79 2.71
N ASN A 3 -13.82 -7.83 1.99
CA ASN A 3 -13.64 -9.19 2.47
C ASN A 3 -12.24 -9.69 2.09
N TYR A 4 -11.30 -9.54 3.02
CA TYR A 4 -9.90 -9.96 2.86
C TYR A 4 -9.72 -11.49 2.81
N SER A 5 -10.75 -12.28 3.15
CA SER A 5 -10.67 -13.75 3.06
C SER A 5 -10.43 -14.23 1.62
N LYS A 6 -10.80 -13.41 0.63
CA LYS A 6 -10.67 -13.73 -0.79
C LYS A 6 -9.31 -13.36 -1.39
N LEU A 7 -8.48 -12.62 -0.67
CA LEU A 7 -7.16 -12.21 -1.20
C LEU A 7 -6.25 -13.43 -1.45
N HIS A 8 -6.30 -14.43 -0.58
CA HIS A 8 -5.58 -15.70 -0.79
C HIS A 8 -6.02 -16.40 -2.09
N ASP A 9 -7.32 -16.34 -2.42
CA ASP A 9 -7.86 -16.92 -3.67
C ASP A 9 -7.43 -16.14 -4.92
N TRP A 10 -7.01 -14.88 -4.75
CA TRP A 10 -6.61 -13.99 -5.85
C TRP A 10 -5.11 -13.95 -6.10
N ILE A 11 -4.32 -14.79 -5.43
CA ILE A 11 -2.91 -14.94 -5.78
C ILE A 11 -2.79 -15.25 -7.29
N SER A 12 -1.81 -14.63 -7.94
CA SER A 12 -1.58 -14.59 -9.40
C SER A 12 -2.62 -13.81 -10.23
N HIS A 13 -3.64 -13.21 -9.62
CA HIS A 13 -4.59 -12.36 -10.34
C HIS A 13 -4.12 -10.91 -10.37
N ARG A 14 -4.46 -10.19 -11.44
CA ARG A 14 -4.30 -8.74 -11.51
C ARG A 14 -5.43 -8.07 -10.74
N ILE A 15 -5.09 -7.31 -9.71
CA ILE A 15 -6.06 -6.64 -8.84
C ILE A 15 -5.82 -5.12 -8.85
N THR A 16 -6.89 -4.37 -8.60
CA THR A 16 -6.83 -2.93 -8.35
C THR A 16 -7.29 -2.67 -6.92
N ILE A 17 -6.50 -1.87 -6.19
CA ILE A 17 -6.81 -1.38 -4.86
C ILE A 17 -7.05 0.12 -4.97
N GLU A 18 -8.24 0.55 -4.57
CA GLU A 18 -8.65 1.95 -4.57
C GLU A 18 -8.63 2.50 -3.14
N TYR A 19 -8.09 3.70 -2.98
CA TYR A 19 -8.08 4.41 -1.70
C TYR A 19 -9.17 5.47 -1.66
N ASP A 20 -9.57 5.86 -0.45
CA ASP A 20 -10.51 6.96 -0.20
C ASP A 20 -10.03 8.32 -0.74
N THR A 21 -8.71 8.50 -0.86
CA THR A 21 -8.10 9.66 -1.54
C THR A 21 -8.38 9.72 -3.05
N GLY A 22 -8.92 8.64 -3.62
CA GLY A 22 -9.14 8.47 -5.07
C GLY A 22 -7.93 7.90 -5.82
N ALA A 23 -6.77 7.77 -5.17
CA ALA A 23 -5.62 7.09 -5.75
C ALA A 23 -5.89 5.58 -5.90
N SER A 24 -5.13 4.90 -6.76
CA SER A 24 -5.19 3.45 -6.89
C SER A 24 -3.83 2.81 -7.14
N VAL A 25 -3.70 1.54 -6.77
CA VAL A 25 -2.59 0.68 -7.19
C VAL A 25 -3.15 -0.51 -7.95
N THR A 26 -2.57 -0.81 -9.11
CA THR A 26 -2.91 -2.02 -9.87
C THR A 26 -1.67 -2.87 -10.11
N GLY A 27 -1.75 -4.17 -9.86
CA GLY A 27 -0.64 -5.11 -10.08
C GLY A 27 -1.11 -6.57 -9.94
N TYR A 28 -0.20 -7.53 -10.11
CA TYR A 28 -0.50 -8.94 -9.86
C TYR A 28 -0.27 -9.26 -8.38
N LEU A 29 -1.26 -9.86 -7.72
CA LEU A 29 -1.11 -10.29 -6.34
C LEU A 29 -0.15 -11.48 -6.25
N ALA A 30 1.08 -11.24 -5.82
CA ALA A 30 2.12 -12.26 -5.75
C ALA A 30 2.01 -13.11 -4.48
N SER A 31 1.72 -12.49 -3.33
CA SER A 31 1.51 -13.21 -2.06
C SER A 31 0.74 -12.38 -1.03
N CYS A 32 0.24 -13.05 -0.01
CA CYS A 32 -0.31 -12.44 1.21
C CYS A 32 0.60 -12.76 2.40
N GLN A 33 0.67 -11.85 3.37
CA GLN A 33 1.46 -12.00 4.59
C GLN A 33 0.59 -11.70 5.84
N PRO A 34 0.58 -12.57 6.85
CA PRO A 34 1.15 -13.92 6.86
C PRO A 34 0.55 -14.82 5.76
N LYS A 35 1.28 -15.90 5.43
CA LYS A 35 0.88 -16.83 4.36
C LYS A 35 -0.49 -17.47 4.61
N ASP A 36 -0.81 -17.72 5.88
CA ASP A 36 -2.07 -18.30 6.32
C ASP A 36 -2.70 -17.40 7.39
N GLY A 37 -4.03 -17.33 7.42
CA GLY A 37 -4.77 -16.51 8.37
C GLY A 37 -5.09 -15.09 7.86
N PRO A 38 -5.37 -14.14 8.78
CA PRO A 38 -5.74 -12.78 8.42
C PRO A 38 -4.63 -12.08 7.63
N VAL A 39 -4.97 -11.52 6.46
CA VAL A 39 -4.01 -10.80 5.63
C VAL A 39 -3.69 -9.44 6.25
N GLU A 40 -2.42 -9.21 6.54
CA GLU A 40 -1.89 -7.95 7.06
C GLU A 40 -1.20 -7.14 5.96
N PHE A 41 -0.42 -7.81 5.10
CA PHE A 41 0.24 -7.22 3.95
C PHE A 41 0.02 -8.07 2.70
N ILE A 42 0.14 -7.41 1.56
CA ILE A 42 0.20 -8.06 0.26
C ILE A 42 1.48 -7.66 -0.45
N VAL A 43 1.91 -8.50 -1.38
CA VAL A 43 2.97 -8.21 -2.33
C VAL A 43 2.35 -8.15 -3.71
N LEU A 44 2.49 -7.01 -4.39
CA LEU A 44 2.12 -6.85 -5.79
C LEU A 44 3.38 -6.90 -6.66
N SER A 45 3.32 -7.61 -7.78
CA SER A 45 4.31 -7.50 -8.85
C SER A 45 3.75 -6.68 -10.01
N ASP A 46 4.65 -6.04 -10.77
CA ASP A 46 4.32 -5.13 -11.89
C ASP A 46 3.27 -4.08 -11.49
N ALA A 47 3.54 -3.40 -10.37
CA ALA A 47 2.60 -2.49 -9.76
C ALA A 47 2.66 -1.09 -10.40
N ARG A 48 1.48 -0.56 -10.71
CA ARG A 48 1.25 0.79 -11.23
C ARG A 48 0.50 1.60 -10.19
N LEU A 49 1.09 2.72 -9.77
CA LEU A 49 0.48 3.68 -8.85
C LEU A 49 -0.12 4.82 -9.65
N VAL A 50 -1.41 5.07 -9.46
CA VAL A 50 -2.18 6.09 -10.16
C VAL A 50 -2.73 7.08 -9.13
N ASP A 51 -2.57 8.38 -9.38
CA ASP A 51 -3.11 9.42 -8.51
C ASP A 51 -4.65 9.55 -8.65
N SER A 52 -5.25 10.38 -7.80
CA SER A 52 -6.71 10.60 -7.82
C SER A 52 -7.24 11.33 -9.05
N ARG A 53 -6.35 11.81 -9.94
CA ARG A 53 -6.68 12.41 -11.23
C ARG A 53 -6.51 11.44 -12.38
N GLY A 54 -6.11 10.19 -12.11
CA GLY A 54 -5.87 9.17 -13.13
C GLY A 54 -4.47 9.23 -13.76
N ASN A 55 -3.55 10.04 -13.23
CA ASN A 55 -2.19 10.09 -13.76
C ASN A 55 -1.36 8.93 -13.19
N LEU A 56 -0.59 8.27 -14.05
CA LEU A 56 0.44 7.33 -13.62
C LEU A 56 1.53 8.09 -12.86
N VAL A 57 1.69 7.77 -11.57
CA VAL A 57 2.71 8.36 -10.71
C VAL A 57 4.01 7.56 -10.80
N ARG A 58 3.90 6.23 -10.77
CA ARG A 58 5.05 5.33 -10.71
C ARG A 58 4.70 3.92 -11.16
N GLU A 59 5.68 3.27 -11.77
CA GLU A 59 5.72 1.82 -11.93
C GLU A 59 6.81 1.23 -11.03
N THR A 60 6.56 0.04 -10.48
CA THR A 60 7.53 -0.69 -9.65
C THR A 60 7.40 -2.19 -9.88
N GLY A 61 8.53 -2.90 -9.94
CA GLY A 61 8.54 -4.34 -10.19
C GLY A 61 7.92 -5.14 -9.05
N GLU A 62 8.10 -4.67 -7.81
CA GLU A 62 7.49 -5.24 -6.62
C GLU A 62 7.03 -4.11 -5.68
N LEU A 63 5.91 -4.31 -4.99
CA LEU A 63 5.39 -3.41 -3.97
C LEU A 63 4.78 -4.20 -2.82
N VAL A 64 5.34 -4.04 -1.63
CA VAL A 64 4.75 -4.54 -0.38
C VAL A 64 3.91 -3.44 0.25
N MET A 65 2.67 -3.75 0.62
CA MET A 65 1.77 -2.77 1.23
C MET A 65 0.69 -3.43 2.08
N CYS A 66 0.17 -2.67 3.06
CA CYS A 66 -1.03 -3.06 3.79
C CYS A 66 -2.26 -2.74 2.90
N PRO A 67 -3.15 -3.71 2.64
CA PRO A 67 -4.38 -3.46 1.89
C PRO A 67 -5.46 -2.76 2.74
N ASN A 68 -5.21 -2.54 4.03
CA ASN A 68 -6.14 -1.93 4.97
C ASN A 68 -5.67 -0.52 5.38
N VAL A 69 -6.64 0.37 5.57
CA VAL A 69 -6.44 1.82 5.74
C VAL A 69 -5.66 2.17 7.01
N LEU A 70 -5.01 3.33 6.96
CA LEU A 70 -4.19 3.91 8.02
C LEU A 70 -4.96 4.00 9.36
N THR A 71 -4.40 3.45 10.44
CA THR A 71 -4.99 3.51 11.79
C THR A 71 -4.44 4.66 12.64
N SER A 72 -3.21 5.08 12.37
CA SER A 72 -2.56 6.25 12.99
C SER A 72 -1.38 6.71 12.14
N ILE A 73 -0.97 7.97 12.30
CA ILE A 73 0.27 8.50 11.75
C ILE A 73 1.07 9.14 12.89
N ALA A 74 2.36 8.82 12.94
CA ALA A 74 3.29 9.45 13.85
C ALA A 74 4.58 9.75 13.08
N LEU A 75 5.24 10.86 13.42
CA LEU A 75 6.60 11.13 12.97
C LEU A 75 7.53 10.20 13.75
N ALA A 76 8.26 9.33 13.05
CA ALA A 76 9.23 8.43 13.66
C ALA A 76 10.50 9.18 14.11
N GLU A 77 10.83 10.28 13.43
CA GLU A 77 11.96 11.13 13.73
C GLU A 77 11.52 12.60 13.76
N GLY A 78 11.94 13.33 14.79
CA GLY A 78 11.75 14.78 14.90
C GLY A 78 12.85 15.54 14.16
N PRO A 79 12.77 16.88 14.08
CA PRO A 79 13.80 17.71 13.46
C PRO A 79 15.18 17.40 14.05
N THR A 80 16.15 17.06 13.20
CA THR A 80 17.53 16.80 13.61
C THR A 80 18.24 18.11 13.94
N GLY A 81 18.03 18.63 15.15
CA GLY A 81 18.91 19.55 15.90
C GLY A 81 19.36 20.89 15.29
N ARG A 82 19.20 21.15 13.99
CA ARG A 82 19.68 22.37 13.32
C ARG A 82 18.67 23.52 13.31
N ASP A 83 17.42 23.25 13.69
CA ASP A 83 16.34 24.25 13.72
C ASP A 83 16.04 24.82 15.12
N LEU A 84 16.75 24.39 16.17
CA LEU A 84 16.67 25.04 17.48
C LEU A 84 17.68 26.20 17.57
N LYS A 85 17.47 27.25 16.79
CA LYS A 85 17.94 28.59 17.18
C LYS A 85 16.82 29.26 17.96
N VAL A 86 16.76 28.97 19.26
CA VAL A 86 15.99 29.79 20.20
C VAL A 86 16.96 30.89 20.65
N GLY A 87 16.63 32.13 20.27
CA GLY A 87 17.29 33.33 20.77
C GLY A 87 16.84 33.69 22.18
#